data_AF-A0A2R5GFF8-F1
#
_entry.id   AF-A0A2R5GFF8-F1
#
_cell.length_a   1.000
_cell.length_b   1.000
_cell.length_c   1.000
_cell.angle_alpha   90.00
_cell.angle_beta   90.00
_cell.angle_gamma   90.00
#
_symmetry.space_group_name_H-M   'P 1'
#
loop_
_entity.id
_entity.type
_entity.pdbx_description
1 polymer ?
#
loop_
_entity_poly.entity_id
_entity_poly.type
_entity_poly.pdbx_seq_one_letter_code
_entity_poly.pdbx_strand_id
1 'polypeptide(L)'
;MMALIALATVGLLVQAHGAPSCEAHAFQAGTACACNASFCDEIALEWLDRIAPETAVVFTSNAEGLRLEASTLRVEDEREEEGAANSDAQTFHVQILSRDQDAQEMIGFGGAFTDAAAFVLGSLSNATRTKALHAYFSRSKGARYSLGRVPIGSSDFSRQSYSLMENASAPFALRDDRGLDGLDYKLDLILDALAIIRDTSDQQSIHSSQEDGLRVFGSVWSAPPWWKTCARPPAPASVNMCGTTWVDRILQRPPEPSYLLGGLDASDSTRMAYAGYIVNFLSAYANAGVDLWGLTAQNEPLGNPTGNKWENTNYEPSDLASFIENFLGPAVRAAFPRTKIMTGDDQFGDLLEHARFANASAFIDGVAFHWYQSLAARIEDSRPLPGQIAGGGANVGLAFERFSMLNRNLHGASQFLLATEACNGYMDNTAHPGSWARGYAYLRDIIHQVNNGAAGWTDWNLALDMRGGPNHAGNFVDAPILVDATRDVFYKQPMYYAMAHVSAFVPPGATRVRLDGVNGSFLGRGRALEAAAFRFGNGSDTRCVLVLANDDMGITWPLRTSTLRPRTVSLHIGKGRSLLVEIRPNEWKTIVFSCPPEPLAKFTLTDNTQKDSLRKSRDSSASMAVEKS
;
A
#
# COMPACT_ATOMS: atom_id res chain seq x y z
N MET A 1 41.75 44.09 45.16
CA MET A 1 40.58 43.41 45.75
C MET A 1 39.35 44.03 45.11
N MET A 2 38.81 43.42 44.05
CA MET A 2 37.75 42.37 44.05
C MET A 2 36.40 42.94 44.54
N ALA A 3 35.26 42.78 43.86
CA ALA A 3 34.93 41.94 42.71
C ALA A 3 33.70 42.52 41.96
N LEU A 4 33.70 42.39 40.63
CA LEU A 4 32.49 42.49 39.80
C LEU A 4 31.77 41.13 39.85
N ILE A 5 30.47 41.15 40.15
CA ILE A 5 29.59 39.99 40.06
C ILE A 5 29.16 39.84 38.60
N ALA A 6 29.66 38.80 37.92
CA ALA A 6 29.14 38.36 36.63
C ALA A 6 28.05 37.31 36.87
N LEU A 7 26.81 37.61 36.49
CA LEU A 7 25.76 36.60 36.36
C LEU A 7 26.11 35.71 35.15
N ALA A 8 26.52 34.47 35.43
CA ALA A 8 26.62 33.44 34.41
C ALA A 8 25.21 32.86 34.16
N THR A 9 24.58 33.27 33.05
CA THR A 9 23.48 32.52 32.47
C THR A 9 24.04 31.23 31.88
N VAL A 10 23.87 30.12 32.61
CA VAL A 10 24.10 28.77 32.08
C VAL A 10 23.01 28.53 31.02
N GLY A 11 23.33 28.83 29.77
CA GLY A 11 22.55 28.34 28.64
C GLY A 11 22.67 26.83 28.61
N LEU A 12 21.59 26.13 28.91
CA LEU A 12 21.43 24.74 28.51
C LEU A 12 21.57 24.69 26.98
N LEU A 13 22.71 24.19 26.50
CA LEU A 13 22.84 23.69 25.14
C LEU A 13 21.90 22.50 25.00
N VAL A 14 20.67 22.75 24.56
CA VAL A 14 19.84 21.71 23.96
C VAL A 14 20.52 21.37 22.64
N GLN A 15 21.35 20.33 22.63
CA GLN A 15 21.75 19.69 21.39
C GLN A 15 20.47 19.19 20.73
N ALA A 16 20.05 19.89 19.67
CA ALA A 16 19.07 19.35 18.73
C ALA A 16 19.73 18.14 18.06
N HIS A 17 19.59 16.97 18.67
CA HIS A 17 19.96 15.71 18.05
C HIS A 17 18.95 15.50 16.92
N GLY A 18 19.38 15.72 15.66
CA GLY A 18 18.60 15.29 14.51
C GLY A 18 18.33 13.79 14.61
N ALA A 19 17.18 13.34 14.09
CA ALA A 19 16.86 11.91 14.00
C ALA A 19 18.05 11.14 13.37
N PRO A 20 18.40 9.95 13.89
CA PRO A 20 19.49 9.16 13.33
C PRO A 20 19.23 8.87 11.85
N SER A 21 20.21 9.20 10.99
CA SER A 21 20.12 8.96 9.55
C SER A 21 20.50 7.54 9.17
N CYS A 22 20.12 7.09 7.97
CA CYS A 22 20.35 5.73 7.47
C CYS A 22 21.82 5.26 7.59
N GLU A 23 22.07 4.14 8.29
CA GLU A 23 23.33 3.39 8.17
C GLU A 23 23.30 2.56 6.88
N ALA A 24 23.78 3.16 5.80
CA ALA A 24 23.74 2.59 4.46
C ALA A 24 24.52 1.27 4.36
N HIS A 25 23.84 0.21 3.91
CA HIS A 25 24.43 -1.08 3.56
C HIS A 25 24.23 -1.38 2.08
N ALA A 26 25.35 -1.56 1.37
CA ALA A 26 25.35 -1.82 -0.06
C ALA A 26 25.11 -3.30 -0.36
N PHE A 27 24.22 -3.56 -1.31
CA PHE A 27 23.91 -4.86 -1.87
C PHE A 27 24.00 -4.80 -3.41
N GLN A 28 23.87 -5.95 -4.08
CA GLN A 28 23.91 -6.01 -5.53
C GLN A 28 22.80 -5.16 -6.20
N ALA A 29 21.60 -5.11 -5.61
CA ALA A 29 20.47 -4.38 -6.19
C ALA A 29 20.42 -2.89 -5.79
N GLY A 30 21.19 -2.46 -4.79
CA GLY A 30 21.25 -1.08 -4.32
C GLY A 30 21.55 -0.98 -2.83
N THR A 31 21.00 0.03 -2.16
CA THR A 31 21.33 0.34 -0.76
C THR A 31 20.08 0.26 0.13
N ALA A 32 20.19 -0.48 1.23
CA ALA A 32 19.22 -0.52 2.31
C ALA A 32 19.82 0.07 3.60
N CYS A 33 19.00 0.35 4.61
CA CYS A 33 19.47 0.88 5.89
C CYS A 33 19.53 -0.24 6.93
N ALA A 34 20.71 -0.46 7.49
CA ALA A 34 20.94 -1.49 8.50
C ALA A 34 20.48 -1.02 9.88
N CYS A 35 19.79 -1.91 10.59
CA CYS A 35 19.35 -1.69 11.96
C CYS A 35 19.67 -2.92 12.82
N ASN A 36 19.99 -2.68 14.08
CA ASN A 36 20.31 -3.70 15.09
C ASN A 36 19.84 -3.22 16.48
N ALA A 37 20.17 -3.97 17.53
CA ALA A 37 19.81 -3.65 18.91
C ALA A 37 20.25 -2.25 19.38
N SER A 38 21.36 -1.72 18.85
CA SER A 38 21.94 -0.43 19.27
C SER A 38 21.48 0.72 18.37
N PHE A 39 21.26 0.47 17.09
CA PHE A 39 21.06 1.53 16.09
C PHE A 39 19.92 1.22 15.12
N CYS A 40 19.12 2.23 14.80
CA CYS A 40 18.22 2.22 13.65
C CYS A 40 17.89 3.66 13.26
N ASP A 41 17.71 3.93 11.97
CA ASP A 41 17.30 5.26 11.49
C ASP A 41 15.81 5.52 11.79
N GLU A 42 15.50 6.77 12.11
CA GLU A 42 14.17 7.24 12.50
C GLU A 42 13.66 8.32 11.54
N ILE A 43 12.34 8.48 11.44
CA ILE A 43 11.72 9.56 10.67
C ILE A 43 11.54 10.76 11.60
N ALA A 44 12.07 11.93 11.21
CA ALA A 44 12.05 13.15 12.02
C ALA A 44 10.66 13.84 12.02
N LEU A 45 9.62 13.15 12.51
CA LEU A 45 8.24 13.64 12.49
C LEU A 45 8.01 14.86 13.38
N GLU A 46 8.89 15.14 14.34
CA GLU A 46 8.87 16.36 15.14
C GLU A 46 9.02 17.62 14.29
N TRP A 47 9.51 17.51 13.05
CA TRP A 47 9.54 18.63 12.11
C TRP A 47 8.16 19.11 11.70
N LEU A 48 7.13 18.25 11.76
CA LEU A 48 5.77 18.66 11.46
C LEU A 48 5.31 19.80 12.39
N ASP A 49 5.83 19.88 13.63
CA ASP A 49 5.53 20.95 14.59
C ASP A 49 6.06 22.32 14.15
N ARG A 50 6.91 22.37 13.11
CA ARG A 50 7.45 23.60 12.52
C ARG A 50 6.54 24.20 11.44
N ILE A 51 5.47 23.52 11.05
CA ILE A 51 4.53 24.00 10.03
C ILE A 51 3.87 25.29 10.53
N ALA A 52 3.98 26.34 9.73
CA ALA A 52 3.39 27.65 9.97
C ALA A 52 2.76 28.17 8.68
N PRO A 53 1.94 29.23 8.71
CA PRO A 53 1.26 29.73 7.50
C PRO A 53 2.18 29.99 6.30
N GLU A 54 3.45 30.35 6.53
CA GLU A 54 4.45 30.65 5.49
C GLU A 54 5.53 29.56 5.33
N THR A 55 5.33 28.38 5.93
CA THR A 55 6.36 27.34 5.97
C THR A 55 5.75 25.96 5.78
N ALA A 56 6.23 25.27 4.74
CA ALA A 56 5.98 23.86 4.51
C ALA A 56 7.18 23.03 4.98
N VAL A 57 6.93 21.79 5.38
CA VAL A 57 7.97 20.81 5.73
C VAL A 57 8.03 19.77 4.63
N VAL A 58 9.24 19.39 4.22
CA VAL A 58 9.48 18.47 3.12
C VAL A 58 10.36 17.33 3.58
N PHE A 59 9.91 16.10 3.34
CA PHE A 59 10.67 14.88 3.57
C PHE A 59 11.12 14.30 2.23
N THR A 60 12.42 14.07 2.05
CA THR A 60 13.01 13.66 0.77
C THR A 60 13.69 12.30 0.87
N SER A 61 13.40 11.41 -0.08
CA SER A 61 14.21 10.20 -0.33
C SER A 61 14.69 10.16 -1.78
N ASN A 62 15.85 9.59 -2.03
CA ASN A 62 16.35 9.40 -3.40
C ASN A 62 17.22 8.15 -3.56
N ALA A 63 17.48 7.79 -4.82
CA ALA A 63 18.34 6.66 -5.16
C ALA A 63 19.79 6.80 -4.62
N GLU A 64 20.27 8.03 -4.42
CA GLU A 64 21.62 8.31 -3.91
C GLU A 64 21.79 8.10 -2.40
N GLY A 65 20.70 7.87 -1.65
CA GLY A 65 20.78 7.47 -0.25
C GLY A 65 20.05 8.38 0.74
N LEU A 66 19.38 9.44 0.30
CA LEU A 66 18.49 10.19 1.19
C LEU A 66 17.29 9.31 1.58
N ARG A 67 16.88 9.39 2.85
CA ARG A 67 15.83 8.56 3.44
C ARG A 67 14.95 9.40 4.35
N LEU A 68 13.87 9.95 3.80
CA LEU A 68 12.94 10.87 4.48
C LEU A 68 13.65 12.01 5.21
N GLU A 69 14.68 12.57 4.58
CA GLU A 69 15.44 13.70 5.13
C GLU A 69 14.56 14.95 5.15
N ALA A 70 14.43 15.57 6.33
CA ALA A 70 13.53 16.68 6.56
C ALA A 70 14.17 18.03 6.21
N SER A 71 13.38 18.92 5.61
CA SER A 71 13.75 20.29 5.28
C SER A 71 12.52 21.19 5.30
N THR A 72 12.70 22.50 5.13
CA THR A 72 11.58 23.47 5.07
C THR A 72 11.57 24.20 3.74
N LEU A 73 10.38 24.45 3.20
CA LEU A 73 10.14 25.38 2.09
C LEU A 73 9.36 26.59 2.59
N ARG A 74 9.65 27.76 2.01
CA ARG A 74 8.86 28.96 2.26
C ARG A 74 7.75 29.06 1.24
N VAL A 75 6.59 29.48 1.69
CA VAL A 75 5.54 29.90 0.76
C VAL A 75 5.91 31.27 0.21
N GLU A 76 5.74 31.45 -1.10
CA GLU A 76 6.02 32.70 -1.79
C GLU A 76 4.73 33.35 -2.28
N ASP A 77 4.72 34.69 -2.36
CA ASP A 77 3.68 35.42 -3.08
C ASP A 77 3.89 35.23 -4.59
N GLU A 78 2.83 34.82 -5.29
CA GLU A 78 2.80 34.71 -6.74
C GLU A 78 3.03 36.09 -7.35
N ARG A 79 4.15 36.26 -8.04
CA ARG A 79 4.40 37.47 -8.83
C ARG A 79 3.64 37.35 -10.15
N GLU A 80 2.98 38.43 -10.57
CA GLU A 80 2.52 38.54 -11.95
C GLU A 80 3.75 38.44 -12.86
N GLU A 81 3.89 37.32 -13.58
CA GLU A 81 4.94 37.18 -14.58
C GLU A 81 4.62 38.13 -15.75
N GLU A 82 5.14 39.35 -15.69
CA GLU A 82 5.36 40.16 -16.87
C GLU A 82 6.43 39.46 -17.73
N GLY A 83 5.96 38.66 -18.68
CA GLY A 83 6.70 38.30 -19.90
C GLY A 83 8.12 37.80 -19.69
N ALA A 84 8.30 36.62 -19.10
CA ALA A 84 9.56 35.89 -19.17
C ALA A 84 9.32 34.45 -19.66
N ALA A 85 9.23 34.30 -20.98
CA ALA A 85 9.45 33.01 -21.61
C ALA A 85 10.94 32.63 -21.43
N ASN A 86 11.30 32.04 -20.29
CA ASN A 86 12.60 31.40 -20.12
C ASN A 86 12.43 29.89 -20.33
N SER A 87 12.89 29.43 -21.48
CA SER A 87 12.55 28.16 -22.11
C SER A 87 13.40 26.95 -21.66
N ASP A 88 13.86 26.87 -20.40
CA ASP A 88 14.87 25.86 -20.02
C ASP A 88 14.56 24.99 -18.78
N ALA A 89 13.43 25.21 -18.08
CA ALA A 89 12.97 24.35 -16.99
C ALA A 89 11.52 23.89 -17.21
N GLN A 90 11.24 22.59 -17.12
CA GLN A 90 9.86 22.08 -17.10
C GLN A 90 9.22 22.45 -15.76
N THR A 91 8.48 23.55 -15.73
CA THR A 91 7.66 23.94 -14.58
C THR A 91 6.27 23.28 -14.68
N PHE A 92 5.90 22.49 -13.67
CA PHE A 92 4.58 21.91 -13.51
C PHE A 92 3.77 22.78 -12.55
N HIS A 93 2.67 23.35 -13.02
CA HIS A 93 1.75 24.10 -12.18
C HIS A 93 0.73 23.14 -11.59
N VAL A 94 0.62 23.08 -10.28
CA VAL A 94 -0.24 22.13 -9.56
C VAL A 94 -1.20 22.90 -8.68
N GLN A 95 -2.48 22.55 -8.70
CA GLN A 95 -3.48 23.15 -7.83
C GLN A 95 -4.25 22.08 -7.05
N ILE A 96 -4.40 22.28 -5.74
CA ILE A 96 -5.31 21.47 -4.92
C ILE A 96 -6.74 21.98 -5.11
N LEU A 97 -7.68 21.09 -5.38
CA LEU A 97 -9.08 21.44 -5.56
C LEU A 97 -9.87 21.19 -4.27
N SER A 98 -10.64 22.19 -3.84
CA SER A 98 -11.32 22.21 -2.53
C SER A 98 -12.56 21.29 -2.44
N ARG A 99 -13.20 20.96 -3.56
CA ARG A 99 -14.38 20.09 -3.59
C ARG A 99 -14.28 19.11 -4.74
N ASP A 100 -14.27 17.83 -4.40
CA ASP A 100 -14.40 16.74 -5.34
C ASP A 100 -15.58 15.86 -4.95
N GLN A 101 -16.40 15.48 -5.93
CA GLN A 101 -17.48 14.51 -5.74
C GLN A 101 -16.94 13.07 -5.66
N ASP A 102 -15.67 12.87 -6.06
CA ASP A 102 -14.99 11.57 -6.11
C ASP A 102 -13.92 11.42 -5.00
N ALA A 103 -13.94 12.25 -3.96
CA ALA A 103 -13.00 12.17 -2.85
C ALA A 103 -13.38 11.07 -1.85
N GLN A 104 -12.50 10.08 -1.69
CA GLN A 104 -12.62 9.04 -0.68
C GLN A 104 -11.89 9.40 0.62
N GLU A 105 -12.42 8.88 1.73
CA GLU A 105 -11.73 8.88 3.02
C GLU A 105 -10.72 7.73 3.09
N MET A 106 -9.56 8.01 3.67
CA MET A 106 -8.47 7.04 3.79
C MET A 106 -8.69 6.13 5.00
N ILE A 107 -8.75 4.83 4.74
CA ILE A 107 -8.81 3.77 5.73
C ILE A 107 -7.47 3.60 6.42
N GLY A 108 -6.37 3.59 5.67
CA GLY A 108 -5.02 3.45 6.20
C GLY A 108 -4.04 2.76 5.26
N PHE A 109 -2.81 2.61 5.74
CA PHE A 109 -1.69 1.99 5.02
C PHE A 109 -0.97 1.02 5.96
N GLY A 110 -0.51 -0.10 5.43
CA GLY A 110 -0.18 -1.24 6.28
C GLY A 110 0.61 -2.36 5.64
N GLY A 111 0.67 -3.47 6.39
CA GLY A 111 1.24 -4.75 5.96
C GLY A 111 0.57 -5.94 6.66
N ALA A 112 0.95 -7.16 6.27
CA ALA A 112 0.40 -8.40 6.77
C ALA A 112 1.25 -9.05 7.89
N PHE A 113 0.56 -9.43 8.95
CA PHE A 113 1.04 -10.21 10.09
C PHE A 113 0.99 -11.71 9.74
N THR A 114 1.87 -12.14 8.83
CA THR A 114 1.96 -13.54 8.40
C THR A 114 2.77 -14.39 9.37
N ASP A 115 2.67 -15.71 9.20
CA ASP A 115 3.45 -16.63 10.03
C ASP A 115 4.95 -16.47 9.80
N ALA A 116 5.36 -16.28 8.54
CA ALA A 116 6.71 -15.95 8.16
C ALA A 116 7.22 -14.67 8.84
N ALA A 117 6.45 -13.59 8.81
CA ALA A 117 6.84 -12.31 9.41
C ALA A 117 7.04 -12.42 10.93
N ALA A 118 6.11 -13.09 11.62
CA ALA A 118 6.23 -13.33 13.05
C ALA A 118 7.44 -14.22 13.38
N PHE A 119 7.69 -15.25 12.59
CA PHE A 119 8.84 -16.13 12.77
C PHE A 119 10.19 -15.41 12.61
N VAL A 120 10.37 -14.65 11.52
CA VAL A 120 11.66 -13.99 11.25
C VAL A 120 11.93 -12.85 12.25
N LEU A 121 10.91 -12.07 12.61
CA LEU A 121 11.05 -11.03 13.63
C LEU A 121 11.29 -11.64 15.01
N GLY A 122 10.64 -12.77 15.33
CA GLY A 122 10.86 -13.52 16.57
C GLY A 122 12.23 -14.19 16.65
N SER A 123 12.98 -14.25 15.55
CA SER A 123 14.34 -14.80 15.50
C SER A 123 15.42 -13.76 15.86
N LEU A 124 15.04 -12.48 15.98
CA LEU A 124 15.92 -11.39 16.43
C LEU A 124 15.96 -11.30 17.96
N SER A 125 16.97 -10.61 18.49
CA SER A 125 16.97 -10.22 19.90
C SER A 125 15.79 -9.28 20.18
N ASN A 126 15.32 -9.25 21.43
CA ASN A 126 14.19 -8.39 21.81
C ASN A 126 14.44 -6.92 21.44
N ALA A 127 15.63 -6.40 21.73
CA ALA A 127 16.00 -5.03 21.39
C ALA A 127 15.94 -4.74 19.89
N THR A 128 16.45 -5.66 19.05
CA THR A 128 16.41 -5.51 17.59
C THR A 128 14.99 -5.64 17.06
N ARG A 129 14.21 -6.62 17.55
CA ARG A 129 12.80 -6.82 17.19
C ARG A 129 11.96 -5.59 17.53
N THR A 130 12.12 -5.02 18.73
CA THR A 130 11.45 -3.78 19.14
C THR A 130 11.76 -2.65 18.17
N LYS A 131 13.02 -2.46 17.74
CA LYS A 131 13.38 -1.45 16.74
C LYS A 131 12.72 -1.68 15.38
N ALA A 132 12.58 -2.93 14.94
CA ALA A 132 11.86 -3.26 13.71
C ALA A 132 10.37 -2.89 13.81
N LEU A 133 9.73 -3.19 14.94
CA LEU A 133 8.32 -2.83 15.17
C LEU A 133 8.14 -1.31 15.33
N HIS A 134 9.06 -0.61 16.00
CA HIS A 134 9.07 0.84 16.08
C HIS A 134 9.18 1.47 14.69
N ALA A 135 10.02 0.92 13.79
CA ALA A 135 10.11 1.42 12.43
C ALA A 135 8.73 1.42 11.75
N TYR A 136 7.92 0.38 11.89
CA TYR A 136 6.57 0.36 11.29
C TYR A 136 5.55 1.21 12.04
N PHE A 137 5.48 1.08 13.36
CA PHE A 137 4.29 1.46 14.13
C PHE A 137 4.48 2.67 15.04
N SER A 138 5.72 3.11 15.29
CA SER A 138 5.98 4.25 16.16
C SER A 138 5.28 5.51 15.64
N ARG A 139 4.58 6.22 16.54
CA ARG A 139 3.82 7.43 16.18
C ARG A 139 4.69 8.69 16.10
N SER A 140 5.86 8.70 16.74
CA SER A 140 6.79 9.82 16.68
C SER A 140 8.00 9.60 15.76
N LYS A 141 8.38 8.34 15.47
CA LYS A 141 9.65 8.02 14.80
C LYS A 141 9.55 7.01 13.64
N GLY A 142 8.37 6.43 13.43
CA GLY A 142 8.15 5.34 12.47
C GLY A 142 7.30 5.72 11.26
N ALA A 143 7.02 4.74 10.41
CA ALA A 143 6.16 4.85 9.24
C ALA A 143 4.67 5.00 9.59
N ARG A 144 4.30 4.84 10.87
CA ARG A 144 2.92 4.99 11.38
C ARG A 144 1.91 4.13 10.66
N TYR A 145 2.25 2.87 10.37
CA TYR A 145 1.30 1.90 9.83
C TYR A 145 0.01 1.89 10.67
N SER A 146 -1.13 1.94 9.97
CA SER A 146 -2.47 2.09 10.55
C SER A 146 -3.44 1.02 10.04
N LEU A 147 -2.98 0.16 9.14
CA LEU A 147 -3.71 -0.98 8.61
C LEU A 147 -2.89 -2.26 8.81
N GLY A 148 -3.55 -3.37 9.09
CA GLY A 148 -2.94 -4.67 9.29
C GLY A 148 -3.78 -5.78 8.69
N ARG A 149 -3.15 -6.72 7.98
CA ARG A 149 -3.81 -7.93 7.47
C ARG A 149 -3.36 -9.15 8.26
N VAL A 150 -4.27 -10.05 8.62
CA VAL A 150 -3.91 -11.29 9.32
C VAL A 150 -4.50 -12.53 8.62
N PRO A 151 -3.68 -13.54 8.28
CA PRO A 151 -4.18 -14.84 7.86
C PRO A 151 -5.00 -15.58 8.92
N ILE A 152 -6.21 -16.00 8.54
CA ILE A 152 -7.03 -16.94 9.31
C ILE A 152 -6.61 -18.36 8.94
N GLY A 153 -5.84 -19.00 9.83
CA GLY A 153 -5.17 -20.27 9.53
C GLY A 153 -3.85 -20.06 8.77
N SER A 154 -3.40 -21.07 8.00
CA SER A 154 -2.19 -20.96 7.18
C SER A 154 -2.41 -20.18 5.88
N SER A 155 -1.30 -19.66 5.38
CA SER A 155 -1.08 -19.14 4.04
C SER A 155 0.16 -19.79 3.42
N ASP A 156 0.51 -19.41 2.19
CA ASP A 156 1.79 -19.80 1.59
C ASP A 156 3.00 -19.33 2.42
N PHE A 157 2.90 -18.15 3.03
CA PHE A 157 3.85 -17.61 4.02
C PHE A 157 3.66 -18.18 5.43
N SER A 158 3.35 -19.48 5.49
CA SER A 158 3.47 -20.33 6.67
C SER A 158 4.56 -21.38 6.42
N ARG A 159 5.08 -22.02 7.47
CA ARG A 159 6.07 -23.10 7.30
C ARG A 159 5.43 -24.45 6.96
N GLN A 160 4.13 -24.58 7.16
CA GLN A 160 3.30 -25.72 6.76
C GLN A 160 1.81 -25.33 6.71
N SER A 161 1.00 -26.14 6.01
CA SER A 161 -0.45 -25.96 5.98
C SER A 161 -1.14 -26.41 7.26
N TYR A 162 -2.09 -25.61 7.76
CA TYR A 162 -2.93 -25.93 8.91
C TYR A 162 -4.26 -25.17 8.89
N SER A 163 -5.21 -25.67 9.68
CA SER A 163 -6.46 -24.98 10.03
C SER A 163 -6.56 -24.79 11.54
N LEU A 164 -7.51 -23.97 11.99
CA LEU A 164 -7.82 -23.73 13.41
C LEU A 164 -8.71 -24.83 14.02
N MET A 165 -8.85 -25.93 13.29
CA MET A 165 -9.46 -27.19 13.69
C MET A 165 -8.61 -28.32 13.15
N GLU A 166 -8.39 -29.36 13.95
CA GLU A 166 -7.58 -30.53 13.59
C GLU A 166 -8.30 -31.49 12.63
N ASN A 167 -9.60 -31.65 12.82
CA ASN A 167 -10.48 -32.49 12.03
C ASN A 167 -11.93 -32.00 12.17
N ALA A 168 -12.86 -32.59 11.40
CA ALA A 168 -14.26 -32.19 11.36
C ALA A 168 -15.00 -32.25 12.72
N SER A 169 -14.49 -32.99 13.70
CA SER A 169 -15.08 -33.15 15.04
C SER A 169 -14.29 -32.45 16.15
N ALA A 170 -13.10 -31.92 15.85
CA ALA A 170 -12.26 -31.24 16.82
C ALA A 170 -12.86 -29.88 17.22
N PRO A 171 -12.67 -29.41 18.46
CA PRO A 171 -13.03 -28.04 18.80
C PRO A 171 -12.18 -27.02 18.03
N PHE A 172 -12.71 -25.82 17.87
CA PHE A 172 -11.93 -24.68 17.40
C PHE A 172 -10.85 -24.30 18.43
N ALA A 173 -9.65 -24.01 17.96
CA ALA A 173 -8.58 -23.42 18.75
C ALA A 173 -7.71 -22.48 17.89
N LEU A 174 -7.21 -21.40 18.48
CA LEU A 174 -6.11 -20.66 17.85
C LEU A 174 -4.88 -21.56 17.79
N ARG A 175 -4.20 -21.55 16.65
CA ARG A 175 -3.02 -22.35 16.35
C ARG A 175 -2.10 -21.57 15.44
N ASP A 176 -0.83 -21.91 15.49
CA ASP A 176 0.18 -21.45 14.55
C ASP A 176 0.72 -22.61 13.70
N ASP A 177 1.69 -22.33 12.84
CA ASP A 177 2.28 -23.34 11.95
C ASP A 177 3.14 -24.40 12.68
N ARG A 178 3.25 -24.37 14.02
CA ARG A 178 3.81 -25.47 14.84
C ARG A 178 2.73 -26.47 15.25
N GLY A 179 1.46 -26.15 15.01
CA GLY A 179 0.31 -26.98 15.36
C GLY A 179 -0.05 -26.98 16.84
N LEU A 180 0.44 -26.01 17.62
CA LEU A 180 0.19 -25.92 19.06
C LEU A 180 -1.13 -25.20 19.35
N ASP A 181 -2.03 -25.85 20.12
CA ASP A 181 -3.30 -25.26 20.53
C ASP A 181 -3.11 -24.11 21.53
N GLY A 182 -3.90 -23.05 21.35
CA GLY A 182 -3.93 -21.88 22.21
C GLY A 182 -2.81 -20.87 21.96
N LEU A 183 -1.99 -21.08 20.92
CA LEU A 183 -0.91 -20.17 20.52
C LEU A 183 -1.16 -19.65 19.11
N ASP A 184 -0.96 -18.35 18.92
CA ASP A 184 -0.93 -17.70 17.61
C ASP A 184 0.05 -16.53 17.69
N TYR A 185 1.27 -16.73 17.22
CA TYR A 185 2.28 -15.67 17.30
C TYR A 185 1.97 -14.49 16.34
N LYS A 186 1.01 -14.61 15.41
CA LYS A 186 0.52 -13.46 14.63
C LYS A 186 -0.26 -12.53 15.53
N LEU A 187 -1.09 -13.10 16.41
CA LEU A 187 -1.79 -12.36 17.45
C LEU A 187 -0.79 -11.69 18.41
N ASP A 188 0.24 -12.41 18.86
CA ASP A 188 1.30 -11.82 19.70
C ASP A 188 2.00 -10.64 19.01
N LEU A 189 2.31 -10.78 17.71
CA LEU A 189 2.93 -9.71 16.91
C LEU A 189 2.01 -8.49 16.77
N ILE A 190 0.69 -8.70 16.60
CA ILE A 190 -0.29 -7.61 16.58
C ILE A 190 -0.36 -6.91 17.95
N LEU A 191 -0.35 -7.67 19.04
CA LEU A 191 -0.36 -7.11 20.39
C LEU A 191 0.88 -6.26 20.67
N ASP A 192 2.05 -6.69 20.21
CA ASP A 192 3.28 -5.90 20.32
C ASP A 192 3.22 -4.60 19.49
N ALA A 193 2.65 -4.65 18.28
CA ALA A 193 2.42 -3.46 17.47
C ALA A 193 1.44 -2.49 18.15
N LEU A 194 0.34 -3.01 18.71
CA LEU A 194 -0.64 -2.22 19.47
C LEU A 194 -0.03 -1.61 20.74
N ALA A 195 0.89 -2.30 21.41
CA ALA A 195 1.59 -1.78 22.58
C ALA A 195 2.42 -0.54 22.24
N ILE A 196 3.13 -0.56 21.10
CA ILE A 196 3.87 0.60 20.59
C ILE A 196 2.92 1.75 20.25
N ILE A 197 1.83 1.46 19.52
CA ILE A 197 0.87 2.50 19.10
C ILE A 197 0.19 3.17 20.29
N ARG A 198 -0.07 2.41 21.36
CA ARG A 198 -0.72 2.90 22.59
C ARG A 198 0.25 3.56 23.56
N ASP A 199 1.55 3.52 23.30
CA ASP A 199 2.54 4.20 24.14
C ASP A 199 2.34 5.73 24.03
N THR A 200 1.91 6.34 25.13
CA THR A 200 1.67 7.78 25.19
C THR A 200 2.95 8.60 25.09
N SER A 201 4.10 8.02 25.41
CA SER A 201 5.41 8.68 25.27
C SER A 201 5.86 8.78 23.81
N ASP A 202 5.25 8.00 22.92
CA ASP A 202 5.56 7.94 21.50
C ASP A 202 4.58 8.73 20.62
N GLN A 203 3.78 9.63 21.19
CA GLN A 203 2.73 10.35 20.44
C GLN A 203 3.24 11.64 19.79
N GLN A 204 2.80 11.92 18.55
CA GLN A 204 3.09 13.16 17.84
C GLN A 204 1.94 14.18 17.98
N SER A 205 2.28 15.45 18.21
CA SER A 205 1.32 16.50 18.59
C SER A 205 0.24 16.82 17.53
N ILE A 206 0.57 16.63 16.25
CA ILE A 206 -0.27 17.07 15.11
C ILE A 206 -1.37 16.07 14.74
N HIS A 207 -1.38 14.87 15.33
CA HIS A 207 -2.28 13.78 14.93
C HIS A 207 -2.99 13.08 16.10
N SER A 208 -3.31 13.80 17.17
CA SER A 208 -3.85 13.21 18.40
C SER A 208 -5.34 12.81 18.38
N SER A 209 -5.93 12.47 17.22
CA SER A 209 -7.33 12.02 17.21
C SER A 209 -7.44 10.57 17.70
N GLN A 210 -8.53 10.25 18.41
CA GLN A 210 -8.84 8.90 18.90
C GLN A 210 -8.93 7.82 17.80
N GLU A 211 -8.88 8.20 16.53
CA GLU A 211 -9.01 7.30 15.37
C GLU A 211 -7.67 6.86 14.75
N ASP A 212 -6.52 7.33 15.28
CA ASP A 212 -5.17 6.97 14.79
C ASP A 212 -4.69 5.59 15.29
N GLY A 213 -5.60 4.62 15.38
CA GLY A 213 -5.33 3.24 15.80
C GLY A 213 -4.85 2.33 14.66
N LEU A 214 -4.53 1.09 14.98
CA LEU A 214 -4.31 0.03 13.99
C LEU A 214 -5.64 -0.65 13.66
N ARG A 215 -6.10 -0.55 12.41
CA ARG A 215 -7.22 -1.31 11.88
C ARG A 215 -6.70 -2.66 11.39
N VAL A 216 -7.09 -3.76 12.02
CA VAL A 216 -6.69 -5.11 11.58
C VAL A 216 -7.85 -5.77 10.86
N PHE A 217 -7.61 -6.40 9.72
CA PHE A 217 -8.58 -7.24 9.03
C PHE A 217 -8.08 -8.66 8.80
N GLY A 218 -8.99 -9.63 8.92
CA GLY A 218 -8.70 -11.04 8.64
C GLY A 218 -8.93 -11.39 7.17
N SER A 219 -8.14 -12.29 6.62
CA SER A 219 -8.46 -12.96 5.35
C SER A 219 -8.25 -14.45 5.51
N VAL A 220 -9.14 -15.27 4.95
CA VAL A 220 -9.03 -16.73 5.00
C VAL A 220 -8.50 -17.24 3.66
N TRP A 221 -7.45 -18.06 3.69
CA TRP A 221 -6.88 -18.64 2.48
C TRP A 221 -7.58 -19.94 2.13
N SER A 222 -7.90 -20.78 3.12
CA SER A 222 -8.57 -22.04 2.83
C SER A 222 -9.51 -22.47 3.93
N ALA A 223 -10.69 -22.95 3.52
CA ALA A 223 -11.52 -23.77 4.36
C ALA A 223 -10.80 -25.09 4.69
N PRO A 224 -11.05 -25.67 5.87
CA PRO A 224 -10.61 -27.01 6.18
C PRO A 224 -11.03 -28.04 5.10
N PRO A 225 -10.18 -29.04 4.78
CA PRO A 225 -10.42 -29.95 3.64
C PRO A 225 -11.76 -30.68 3.65
N TRP A 226 -12.28 -31.03 4.84
CA TRP A 226 -13.57 -31.74 4.99
C TRP A 226 -14.81 -30.89 4.72
N TRP A 227 -14.66 -29.57 4.54
CA TRP A 227 -15.73 -28.68 4.08
C TRP A 227 -15.61 -28.30 2.62
N LYS A 228 -14.64 -28.87 1.91
CA LYS A 228 -14.37 -28.59 0.50
C LYS A 228 -14.80 -29.75 -0.37
N THR A 229 -15.10 -29.43 -1.61
CA THR A 229 -15.55 -30.41 -2.60
C THR A 229 -14.91 -30.16 -3.96
N CYS A 230 -14.78 -31.26 -4.70
CA CYS A 230 -14.29 -31.31 -6.06
C CYS A 230 -15.40 -31.49 -7.10
N ALA A 231 -16.64 -31.68 -6.65
CA ALA A 231 -17.78 -31.97 -7.52
C ALA A 231 -18.17 -30.79 -8.43
N ARG A 232 -17.76 -29.56 -8.08
CA ARG A 232 -18.00 -28.34 -8.84
C ARG A 232 -16.77 -27.43 -8.75
N PRO A 233 -15.73 -27.62 -9.59
CA PRO A 233 -14.62 -26.67 -9.61
C PRO A 233 -15.16 -25.33 -10.12
N PRO A 234 -15.05 -24.24 -9.35
CA PRO A 234 -15.42 -22.91 -9.85
C PRO A 234 -14.48 -22.49 -10.98
N ALA A 235 -14.93 -21.63 -11.88
CA ALA A 235 -14.13 -21.13 -12.98
C ALA A 235 -12.97 -20.23 -12.48
N PRO A 236 -11.86 -20.16 -13.23
CA PRO A 236 -11.58 -20.95 -14.43
C PRO A 236 -11.24 -22.41 -14.07
N ALA A 237 -11.93 -23.37 -14.68
CA ALA A 237 -11.67 -24.81 -14.49
C ALA A 237 -10.23 -25.23 -14.86
N SER A 238 -9.50 -24.38 -15.61
CA SER A 238 -8.10 -24.58 -15.96
C SER A 238 -7.11 -24.35 -14.80
N VAL A 239 -7.50 -23.63 -13.75
CA VAL A 239 -6.70 -23.43 -12.51
C VAL A 239 -7.24 -24.21 -11.31
N ASN A 240 -8.54 -24.55 -11.33
CA ASN A 240 -9.25 -25.19 -10.21
C ASN A 240 -9.37 -26.71 -10.36
N MET A 241 -8.25 -27.35 -10.71
CA MET A 241 -8.20 -28.81 -10.82
C MET A 241 -8.03 -29.44 -9.43
N CYS A 242 -9.14 -29.76 -8.77
CA CYS A 242 -9.12 -30.79 -7.74
C CYS A 242 -8.40 -32.03 -8.27
N GLY A 243 -7.33 -32.47 -7.59
CA GLY A 243 -6.47 -33.60 -7.96
C GLY A 243 -5.99 -33.58 -9.42
N THR A 244 -4.71 -33.49 -9.68
CA THR A 244 -3.84 -34.62 -9.41
C THR A 244 -2.42 -34.14 -9.67
N THR A 245 -1.49 -34.48 -8.78
CA THR A 245 -0.07 -34.40 -9.13
C THR A 245 0.18 -35.26 -10.38
N TRP A 246 1.29 -35.05 -11.08
CA TRP A 246 1.63 -35.92 -12.21
C TRP A 246 1.62 -37.41 -11.83
N VAL A 247 1.96 -37.73 -10.57
CA VAL A 247 1.90 -39.07 -10.00
C VAL A 247 0.46 -39.58 -9.85
N ASP A 248 -0.46 -38.78 -9.32
CA ASP A 248 -1.85 -39.21 -9.14
C ASP A 248 -2.57 -39.43 -10.49
N ARG A 249 -2.16 -38.71 -11.55
CA ARG A 249 -2.63 -38.96 -12.93
C ARG A 249 -2.15 -40.30 -13.47
N ILE A 250 -0.89 -40.65 -13.22
CA ILE A 250 -0.32 -41.96 -13.59
C ILE A 250 -1.01 -43.08 -12.83
N LEU A 251 -1.32 -42.85 -11.55
CA LEU A 251 -1.94 -43.84 -10.66
C LEU A 251 -3.47 -43.86 -10.72
N GLN A 252 -4.09 -43.03 -11.56
CA GLN A 252 -5.56 -42.91 -11.72
C GLN A 252 -6.31 -42.72 -10.39
N ARG A 253 -5.74 -41.97 -9.45
CA ARG A 253 -6.39 -41.71 -8.16
C ARG A 253 -7.53 -40.69 -8.32
N PRO A 254 -8.65 -40.86 -7.59
CA PRO A 254 -9.73 -39.89 -7.63
C PRO A 254 -9.24 -38.54 -7.06
N PRO A 255 -9.73 -37.41 -7.59
CA PRO A 255 -9.35 -36.10 -7.11
C PRO A 255 -10.00 -35.79 -5.75
N GLU A 256 -9.17 -35.56 -4.73
CA GLU A 256 -9.60 -35.24 -3.37
C GLU A 256 -9.38 -33.75 -3.05
N PRO A 257 -10.30 -33.12 -2.28
CA PRO A 257 -10.09 -31.76 -1.79
C PRO A 257 -8.95 -31.74 -0.77
N SER A 258 -8.27 -30.60 -0.68
CA SER A 258 -7.15 -30.40 0.25
C SER A 258 -7.12 -28.95 0.71
N TYR A 259 -6.13 -28.57 1.52
CA TYR A 259 -5.90 -27.14 1.81
C TYR A 259 -5.69 -26.32 0.54
N LEU A 260 -5.14 -26.93 -0.50
CA LEU A 260 -4.78 -26.29 -1.76
C LEU A 260 -5.96 -26.28 -2.75
N LEU A 261 -6.77 -27.34 -2.75
CA LEU A 261 -7.70 -27.63 -3.85
C LEU A 261 -9.16 -27.74 -3.39
N GLY A 262 -10.07 -27.32 -4.27
CA GLY A 262 -11.52 -27.45 -4.10
C GLY A 262 -12.21 -26.14 -3.74
N GLY A 263 -13.50 -26.08 -4.04
CA GLY A 263 -14.39 -25.01 -3.58
C GLY A 263 -15.10 -25.43 -2.30
N LEU A 264 -15.72 -24.46 -1.61
CA LEU A 264 -16.55 -24.76 -0.44
C LEU A 264 -17.76 -25.60 -0.83
N ASP A 265 -18.08 -26.63 -0.03
CA ASP A 265 -19.27 -27.44 -0.25
C ASP A 265 -20.54 -26.59 -0.22
N ALA A 266 -21.47 -26.88 -1.14
CA ALA A 266 -22.66 -26.07 -1.36
C ALA A 266 -23.79 -26.35 -0.35
N SER A 267 -23.65 -27.33 0.54
CA SER A 267 -24.68 -27.61 1.55
C SER A 267 -24.74 -26.50 2.60
N ASP A 268 -25.97 -26.11 2.96
CA ASP A 268 -26.23 -25.10 3.99
C ASP A 268 -25.54 -25.46 5.32
N SER A 269 -25.54 -26.74 5.70
CA SER A 269 -24.87 -27.22 6.92
C SER A 269 -23.38 -26.89 6.91
N THR A 270 -22.69 -27.09 5.79
CA THR A 270 -21.26 -26.80 5.68
C THR A 270 -21.01 -25.31 5.66
N ARG A 271 -21.80 -24.53 4.91
CA ARG A 271 -21.66 -23.07 4.83
C ARG A 271 -21.93 -22.38 6.16
N MET A 272 -22.95 -22.83 6.90
CA MET A 272 -23.21 -22.37 8.27
C MET A 272 -22.05 -22.71 9.22
N ALA A 273 -21.53 -23.94 9.17
CA ALA A 273 -20.41 -24.35 10.00
C ALA A 273 -19.14 -23.52 9.69
N TYR A 274 -18.87 -23.26 8.42
CA TYR A 274 -17.73 -22.46 8.00
C TYR A 274 -17.86 -20.97 8.37
N ALA A 275 -19.05 -20.38 8.25
CA ALA A 275 -19.32 -19.05 8.78
C ALA A 275 -19.08 -19.00 10.31
N GLY A 276 -19.52 -20.03 11.04
CA GLY A 276 -19.25 -20.18 12.47
C GLY A 276 -17.76 -20.29 12.81
N TYR A 277 -16.98 -20.99 12.00
CA TYR A 277 -15.52 -21.07 12.12
C TYR A 277 -14.86 -19.69 12.05
N ILE A 278 -15.28 -18.84 11.11
CA ILE A 278 -14.78 -17.48 10.98
C ILE A 278 -15.21 -16.63 12.19
N VAL A 279 -16.45 -16.74 12.66
CA VAL A 279 -16.92 -16.03 13.86
C VAL A 279 -16.16 -16.47 15.13
N ASN A 280 -15.78 -17.75 15.24
CA ASN A 280 -14.96 -18.24 16.34
C ASN A 280 -13.56 -17.62 16.32
N PHE A 281 -12.95 -17.42 15.15
CA PHE A 281 -11.69 -16.69 15.02
C PHE A 281 -11.82 -15.23 15.46
N LEU A 282 -12.85 -14.52 14.99
CA LEU A 282 -13.14 -13.14 15.43
C LEU A 282 -13.29 -13.07 16.95
N SER A 283 -14.01 -14.04 17.54
CA SER A 283 -14.22 -14.13 18.98
C SER A 283 -12.93 -14.40 19.74
N ALA A 284 -12.07 -15.27 19.24
CA ALA A 284 -10.80 -15.58 19.88
C ALA A 284 -9.84 -14.37 19.89
N TYR A 285 -9.77 -13.62 18.79
CA TYR A 285 -8.98 -12.39 18.72
C TYR A 285 -9.55 -11.28 19.61
N ALA A 286 -10.88 -11.09 19.60
CA ALA A 286 -11.55 -10.13 20.47
C ALA A 286 -11.31 -10.45 21.96
N ASN A 287 -11.38 -11.72 22.35
CA ASN A 287 -11.07 -12.18 23.72
C ASN A 287 -9.62 -11.89 24.14
N ALA A 288 -8.69 -11.80 23.18
CA ALA A 288 -7.32 -11.40 23.42
C ALA A 288 -7.09 -9.87 23.36
N GLY A 289 -8.15 -9.08 23.18
CA GLY A 289 -8.08 -7.62 23.12
C GLY A 289 -7.80 -7.03 21.74
N VAL A 290 -7.99 -7.83 20.67
CA VAL A 290 -7.84 -7.40 19.28
C VAL A 290 -9.18 -7.54 18.56
N ASP A 291 -9.95 -6.45 18.51
CA ASP A 291 -11.15 -6.38 17.70
C ASP A 291 -10.78 -6.17 16.22
N LEU A 292 -11.13 -7.12 15.34
CA LEU A 292 -10.88 -6.95 13.91
C LEU A 292 -11.85 -5.93 13.31
N TRP A 293 -11.28 -4.91 12.67
CA TRP A 293 -11.99 -3.87 11.93
C TRP A 293 -12.76 -4.45 10.75
N GLY A 294 -12.21 -5.46 10.07
CA GLY A 294 -12.87 -6.10 8.94
C GLY A 294 -12.41 -7.52 8.65
N LEU A 295 -12.99 -8.10 7.60
CA LEU A 295 -12.52 -9.32 6.97
C LEU A 295 -12.77 -9.31 5.46
N THR A 296 -11.94 -9.99 4.71
CA THR A 296 -12.29 -10.45 3.36
C THR A 296 -12.88 -11.85 3.46
N ALA A 297 -13.87 -12.16 2.61
CA ALA A 297 -14.58 -13.44 2.68
C ALA A 297 -13.71 -14.64 2.25
N GLN A 298 -12.70 -14.40 1.39
CA GLN A 298 -11.79 -15.39 0.85
C GLN A 298 -10.61 -14.67 0.18
N ASN A 299 -9.38 -15.09 0.44
CA ASN A 299 -8.19 -14.68 -0.33
C ASN A 299 -8.18 -15.34 -1.71
N GLU A 300 -7.97 -14.56 -2.76
CA GLU A 300 -7.84 -14.99 -4.16
C GLU A 300 -8.88 -16.07 -4.56
N PRO A 301 -10.19 -15.78 -4.45
CA PRO A 301 -11.26 -16.73 -4.71
C PRO A 301 -11.24 -17.32 -6.12
N LEU A 302 -10.60 -16.68 -7.10
CA LEU A 302 -10.50 -17.22 -8.47
C LEU A 302 -9.36 -18.25 -8.61
N GLY A 303 -8.60 -18.47 -7.54
CA GLY A 303 -7.49 -19.41 -7.46
C GLY A 303 -6.15 -18.76 -7.74
N ASN A 304 -5.08 -19.30 -7.15
CA ASN A 304 -3.75 -18.73 -7.37
C ASN A 304 -3.21 -19.08 -8.79
N PRO A 305 -2.43 -18.18 -9.43
CA PRO A 305 -2.02 -18.29 -10.83
C PRO A 305 -1.09 -19.48 -11.12
N THR A 306 -0.65 -20.20 -10.10
CA THR A 306 0.26 -21.35 -10.21
C THR A 306 -0.45 -22.70 -10.26
N GLY A 307 -1.78 -22.71 -10.30
CA GLY A 307 -2.59 -23.93 -10.29
C GLY A 307 -2.75 -24.51 -8.89
N ASN A 308 -2.93 -23.65 -7.89
CA ASN A 308 -3.18 -23.99 -6.50
C ASN A 308 -2.03 -24.77 -5.82
N LYS A 309 -0.84 -24.16 -5.77
CA LYS A 309 0.34 -24.71 -5.06
C LYS A 309 0.34 -24.46 -3.55
N TRP A 310 -0.48 -23.54 -3.08
CA TRP A 310 -0.68 -23.18 -1.67
C TRP A 310 -2.18 -23.05 -1.36
N GLU A 311 -2.48 -22.75 -0.10
CA GLU A 311 -3.81 -22.66 0.47
C GLU A 311 -4.74 -21.80 -0.40
N ASN A 312 -5.86 -22.38 -0.80
CA ASN A 312 -6.91 -21.68 -1.51
C ASN A 312 -8.28 -22.35 -1.30
N THR A 313 -9.37 -21.60 -1.22
CA THR A 313 -10.73 -22.11 -1.45
C THR A 313 -11.39 -21.30 -2.55
N ASN A 314 -11.63 -21.96 -3.68
CA ASN A 314 -12.07 -21.23 -4.85
C ASN A 314 -13.58 -20.93 -4.78
N TYR A 315 -13.99 -19.80 -5.35
CA TYR A 315 -15.38 -19.40 -5.54
C TYR A 315 -15.57 -18.72 -6.89
N GLU A 316 -16.75 -18.92 -7.48
CA GLU A 316 -17.28 -17.96 -8.45
C GLU A 316 -17.67 -16.67 -7.72
N PRO A 317 -17.51 -15.47 -8.32
CA PRO A 317 -17.90 -14.21 -7.69
C PRO A 317 -19.36 -14.18 -7.19
N SER A 318 -20.27 -14.79 -7.96
CA SER A 318 -21.69 -14.92 -7.57
C SER A 318 -21.93 -15.86 -6.39
N ASP A 319 -21.16 -16.95 -6.30
CA ASP A 319 -21.27 -17.91 -5.20
C ASP A 319 -20.67 -17.35 -3.91
N LEU A 320 -19.55 -16.62 -4.01
CA LEU A 320 -18.97 -15.91 -2.88
C LEU A 320 -19.95 -14.86 -2.33
N ALA A 321 -20.60 -14.08 -3.20
CA ALA A 321 -21.62 -13.12 -2.79
C ALA A 321 -22.83 -13.81 -2.13
N SER A 322 -23.27 -14.96 -2.65
CA SER A 322 -24.33 -15.77 -2.04
C SER A 322 -23.94 -16.34 -0.68
N PHE A 323 -22.69 -16.78 -0.51
CA PHE A 323 -22.16 -17.22 0.79
C PHE A 323 -22.16 -16.06 1.80
N ILE A 324 -21.74 -14.87 1.37
CA ILE A 324 -21.77 -13.67 2.21
C ILE A 324 -23.21 -13.32 2.61
N GLU A 325 -24.14 -13.25 1.66
CA GLU A 325 -25.52 -12.84 1.92
C GLU A 325 -26.26 -13.80 2.86
N ASN A 326 -26.11 -15.10 2.63
CA ASN A 326 -26.95 -16.10 3.28
C ASN A 326 -26.34 -16.71 4.55
N PHE A 327 -25.02 -16.63 4.74
CA PHE A 327 -24.33 -17.33 5.83
C PHE A 327 -23.35 -16.44 6.59
N LEU A 328 -22.29 -15.96 5.93
CA LEU A 328 -21.21 -15.23 6.61
C LEU A 328 -21.69 -13.87 7.15
N GLY A 329 -22.40 -13.09 6.33
CA GLY A 329 -22.92 -11.78 6.67
C GLY A 329 -23.84 -11.80 7.89
N PRO A 330 -24.91 -12.62 7.90
CA PRO A 330 -25.78 -12.76 9.06
C PRO A 330 -25.03 -13.21 10.33
N ALA A 331 -24.12 -14.18 10.22
CA ALA A 331 -23.35 -14.69 11.36
C ALA A 331 -22.42 -13.63 11.95
N VAL A 332 -21.67 -12.92 11.09
CA VAL A 332 -20.76 -11.84 11.52
C VAL A 332 -21.54 -10.66 12.07
N ARG A 333 -22.64 -10.21 11.44
CA ARG A 333 -23.42 -9.08 11.96
C ARG A 333 -24.08 -9.36 13.31
N ALA A 334 -24.48 -10.61 13.55
CA ALA A 334 -25.04 -11.00 14.85
C ALA A 334 -24.01 -10.94 15.98
N ALA A 335 -22.76 -11.36 15.72
CA ALA A 335 -21.70 -11.40 16.74
C ALA A 335 -20.87 -10.11 16.82
N PHE A 336 -20.57 -9.49 15.67
CA PHE A 336 -19.67 -8.34 15.50
C PHE A 336 -20.30 -7.30 14.56
N PRO A 337 -21.31 -6.54 15.01
CA PRO A 337 -22.12 -5.68 14.14
C PRO A 337 -21.32 -4.59 13.40
N ARG A 338 -20.15 -4.19 13.93
CA ARG A 338 -19.28 -3.15 13.34
C ARG A 338 -18.20 -3.67 12.39
N THR A 339 -17.91 -4.97 12.41
CA THR A 339 -16.82 -5.55 11.59
C THR A 339 -17.18 -5.50 10.12
N LYS A 340 -16.30 -4.95 9.29
CA LYS A 340 -16.53 -4.76 7.85
C LYS A 340 -16.34 -6.06 7.07
N ILE A 341 -17.16 -6.31 6.06
CA ILE A 341 -17.04 -7.49 5.18
C ILE A 341 -16.72 -7.04 3.76
N MET A 342 -15.66 -7.61 3.19
CA MET A 342 -15.17 -7.32 1.85
C MET A 342 -15.24 -8.56 0.94
N THR A 343 -15.60 -8.34 -0.31
CA THR A 343 -15.48 -9.33 -1.41
C THR A 343 -14.35 -8.93 -2.36
N GLY A 344 -13.99 -9.77 -3.32
CA GLY A 344 -12.87 -9.51 -4.24
C GLY A 344 -11.61 -10.18 -3.75
N ASP A 345 -10.78 -9.46 -2.99
CA ASP A 345 -9.48 -9.91 -2.43
C ASP A 345 -8.66 -10.74 -3.43
N ASP A 346 -8.66 -10.26 -4.69
CA ASP A 346 -8.01 -10.84 -5.85
C ASP A 346 -7.59 -9.73 -6.81
N GLN A 347 -6.96 -10.07 -7.93
CA GLN A 347 -6.43 -9.08 -8.86
C GLN A 347 -7.47 -8.07 -9.33
N PHE A 348 -7.07 -6.79 -9.42
CA PHE A 348 -7.99 -5.72 -9.84
C PHE A 348 -8.58 -5.91 -11.25
N GLY A 349 -8.03 -6.78 -12.10
CA GLY A 349 -8.62 -7.15 -13.38
C GLY A 349 -10.05 -7.72 -13.25
N ASP A 350 -10.34 -8.34 -12.11
CA ASP A 350 -11.61 -9.01 -11.81
C ASP A 350 -12.56 -8.14 -10.96
N LEU A 351 -12.10 -6.93 -10.60
CA LEU A 351 -12.82 -5.99 -9.71
C LEU A 351 -14.25 -5.69 -10.17
N LEU A 352 -14.51 -5.57 -11.48
CA LEU A 352 -15.85 -5.27 -11.98
C LEU A 352 -16.85 -6.37 -11.63
N GLU A 353 -16.45 -7.63 -11.73
CA GLU A 353 -17.35 -8.74 -11.52
C GLU A 353 -17.69 -8.88 -10.04
N HIS A 354 -16.67 -8.79 -9.18
CA HIS A 354 -16.87 -8.74 -7.73
C HIS A 354 -17.73 -7.55 -7.31
N ALA A 355 -17.48 -6.35 -7.83
CA ALA A 355 -18.25 -5.16 -7.50
C ALA A 355 -19.71 -5.23 -8.01
N ARG A 356 -19.95 -5.89 -9.15
CA ARG A 356 -21.31 -6.15 -9.66
C ARG A 356 -22.13 -6.96 -8.66
N PHE A 357 -21.56 -8.03 -8.11
CA PHE A 357 -22.24 -8.88 -7.13
C PHE A 357 -22.22 -8.29 -5.72
N ALA A 358 -21.27 -7.41 -5.41
CA ALA A 358 -21.21 -6.69 -4.14
C ALA A 358 -22.49 -5.89 -3.88
N ASN A 359 -23.06 -5.25 -4.91
CA ASN A 359 -24.33 -4.50 -4.81
C ASN A 359 -25.55 -5.39 -4.55
N ALA A 360 -25.44 -6.71 -4.73
CA ALA A 360 -26.53 -7.66 -4.51
C ALA A 360 -26.60 -8.17 -3.07
N SER A 361 -25.65 -7.81 -2.19
CA SER A 361 -25.64 -8.19 -0.79
C SER A 361 -25.68 -6.96 0.12
N ALA A 362 -26.55 -6.98 1.12
CA ALA A 362 -26.63 -5.92 2.13
C ALA A 362 -25.46 -5.96 3.14
N PHE A 363 -24.69 -7.05 3.16
CA PHE A 363 -23.63 -7.28 4.14
C PHE A 363 -22.25 -6.85 3.65
N ILE A 364 -22.07 -6.61 2.35
CA ILE A 364 -20.78 -6.24 1.74
C ILE A 364 -20.56 -4.73 1.86
N ASP A 365 -19.57 -4.33 2.68
CA ASP A 365 -19.21 -2.92 2.89
C ASP A 365 -18.18 -2.41 1.88
N GLY A 366 -17.41 -3.29 1.25
CA GLY A 366 -16.31 -2.89 0.39
C GLY A 366 -15.85 -3.99 -0.58
N VAL A 367 -15.05 -3.57 -1.56
CA VAL A 367 -14.41 -4.47 -2.53
C VAL A 367 -12.90 -4.37 -2.35
N ALA A 368 -12.30 -5.49 -1.99
CA ALA A 368 -10.87 -5.68 -1.82
C ALA A 368 -10.22 -6.09 -3.16
N PHE A 369 -8.96 -5.73 -3.39
CA PHE A 369 -8.22 -6.16 -4.57
C PHE A 369 -6.70 -6.22 -4.37
N HIS A 370 -6.03 -6.98 -5.23
CA HIS A 370 -4.59 -7.24 -5.23
C HIS A 370 -3.90 -6.55 -6.42
N TRP A 371 -2.60 -6.29 -6.27
CA TRP A 371 -1.79 -5.43 -7.15
C TRP A 371 -1.07 -6.14 -8.32
N TYR A 372 -0.91 -7.46 -8.32
CA TYR A 372 0.14 -8.12 -9.12
C TYR A 372 0.04 -7.92 -10.64
N GLN A 373 -1.15 -7.63 -11.17
CA GLN A 373 -1.36 -7.31 -12.58
C GLN A 373 -0.80 -5.94 -13.03
N SER A 374 -0.48 -5.03 -12.10
CA SER A 374 0.18 -3.74 -12.40
C SER A 374 1.70 -3.81 -12.32
N LEU A 375 2.25 -5.02 -12.18
CA LEU A 375 3.66 -5.27 -12.43
C LEU A 375 3.87 -5.76 -13.86
N ALA A 376 4.85 -5.17 -14.56
CA ALA A 376 5.37 -5.70 -15.80
C ALA A 376 6.89 -5.66 -15.78
N ALA A 377 7.52 -6.76 -16.19
CA ALA A 377 8.92 -6.75 -16.57
C ALA A 377 9.06 -6.30 -18.04
N ARG A 378 10.10 -5.53 -18.35
CA ARG A 378 10.55 -5.44 -19.75
C ARG A 378 11.07 -6.83 -20.16
N ILE A 379 10.58 -7.32 -21.29
CA ILE A 379 10.97 -8.60 -21.86
C ILE A 379 11.98 -8.33 -23.00
N GLU A 380 13.16 -8.92 -22.91
CA GLU A 380 14.16 -8.97 -23.98
C GLU A 380 14.48 -10.45 -24.25
N ASP A 381 14.49 -10.87 -25.51
CA ASP A 381 14.71 -12.27 -25.92
C ASP A 381 13.85 -13.30 -25.14
N SER A 382 12.56 -12.99 -24.98
CA SER A 382 11.59 -13.84 -24.26
C SER A 382 11.93 -14.11 -22.79
N ARG A 383 12.79 -13.29 -22.17
CA ARG A 383 13.08 -13.34 -20.73
C ARG A 383 12.80 -11.98 -20.08
N PRO A 384 12.22 -11.97 -18.86
CA PRO A 384 12.14 -10.74 -18.09
C PRO A 384 13.56 -10.29 -17.73
N LEU A 385 13.88 -9.02 -17.99
CA LEU A 385 15.19 -8.47 -17.64
C LEU A 385 15.36 -8.44 -16.12
N PRO A 386 16.43 -9.04 -15.56
CA PRO A 386 16.69 -9.03 -14.12
C PRO A 386 16.75 -7.59 -13.58
N GLY A 387 16.00 -7.31 -12.51
CA GLY A 387 16.00 -6.00 -11.85
C GLY A 387 15.22 -4.89 -12.57
N GLN A 388 14.42 -5.18 -13.60
CA GLN A 388 13.58 -4.20 -14.31
C GLN A 388 12.07 -4.33 -14.02
N ILE A 389 11.74 -4.83 -12.84
CA ILE A 389 10.36 -4.93 -12.34
C ILE A 389 9.98 -3.57 -11.75
N ALA A 390 9.77 -2.61 -12.64
CA ALA A 390 9.43 -1.24 -12.26
C ALA A 390 8.08 -0.86 -12.86
N GLY A 391 7.11 -1.81 -12.92
CA GLY A 391 5.72 -1.64 -13.41
C GLY A 391 5.46 -0.56 -14.47
N GLY A 392 6.38 -0.36 -15.41
CA GLY A 392 6.40 0.78 -16.33
C GLY A 392 6.13 0.36 -17.78
N GLY A 393 5.55 -0.83 -17.97
CA GLY A 393 5.22 -1.36 -19.30
C GLY A 393 3.87 -0.86 -19.81
N ALA A 394 3.66 -0.87 -21.13
CA ALA A 394 2.36 -0.57 -21.74
C ALA A 394 1.21 -1.39 -21.14
N ASN A 395 1.50 -2.63 -20.71
CA ASN A 395 0.53 -3.49 -20.02
C ASN A 395 0.12 -2.96 -18.64
N VAL A 396 1.03 -2.31 -17.90
CA VAL A 396 0.69 -1.65 -16.63
C VAL A 396 -0.20 -0.44 -16.87
N GLY A 397 0.03 0.25 -18.00
CA GLY A 397 -0.88 1.30 -18.41
C GLY A 397 -2.29 0.83 -18.71
N LEU A 398 -2.43 -0.25 -19.47
CA LEU A 398 -3.75 -0.82 -19.71
C LEU A 398 -4.41 -1.30 -18.41
N ALA A 399 -3.64 -1.86 -17.48
CA ALA A 399 -4.12 -2.25 -16.14
C ALA A 399 -4.65 -1.04 -15.34
N PHE A 400 -3.89 0.03 -15.30
CA PHE A 400 -4.24 1.29 -14.64
C PHE A 400 -5.46 1.98 -15.28
N GLU A 401 -5.50 2.07 -16.61
CA GLU A 401 -6.67 2.55 -17.35
C GLU A 401 -7.91 1.71 -17.09
N ARG A 402 -7.74 0.38 -17.04
CA ARG A 402 -8.81 -0.55 -16.70
C ARG A 402 -9.33 -0.21 -15.31
N PHE A 403 -8.48 -0.20 -14.28
CA PHE A 403 -8.88 0.15 -12.92
C PHE A 403 -9.62 1.49 -12.83
N SER A 404 -9.06 2.55 -13.45
CA SER A 404 -9.72 3.86 -13.54
C SER A 404 -11.11 3.79 -14.20
N MET A 405 -11.28 3.00 -15.27
CA MET A 405 -12.58 2.78 -15.91
C MET A 405 -13.53 1.97 -15.05
N LEU A 406 -13.05 0.91 -14.37
CA LEU A 406 -13.88 0.07 -13.51
C LEU A 406 -14.45 0.90 -12.37
N ASN A 407 -13.59 1.66 -11.68
CA ASN A 407 -13.99 2.52 -10.58
C ASN A 407 -14.95 3.63 -11.03
N ARG A 408 -14.76 4.18 -12.23
CA ARG A 408 -15.69 5.21 -12.75
C ARG A 408 -17.15 4.74 -12.84
N ASN A 409 -17.36 3.44 -13.06
CA ASN A 409 -18.69 2.83 -13.12
C ASN A 409 -19.22 2.40 -11.74
N LEU A 410 -18.41 2.51 -10.69
CA LEU A 410 -18.78 2.25 -9.28
C LEU A 410 -19.12 3.53 -8.52
N HIS A 411 -18.82 4.71 -9.08
CA HIS A 411 -19.18 5.99 -8.45
C HIS A 411 -20.70 6.07 -8.19
N GLY A 412 -21.06 6.17 -6.90
CA GLY A 412 -22.43 6.14 -6.40
C GLY A 412 -22.79 4.92 -5.54
N ALA A 413 -21.93 3.89 -5.49
CA ALA A 413 -22.06 2.79 -4.53
C ALA A 413 -21.64 3.24 -3.11
N SER A 414 -22.30 2.73 -2.07
CA SER A 414 -21.94 2.99 -0.67
C SER A 414 -20.68 2.24 -0.21
N GLN A 415 -19.99 1.55 -1.13
CA GLN A 415 -18.91 0.62 -0.84
C GLN A 415 -17.55 1.29 -1.05
N PHE A 416 -16.59 1.00 -0.15
CA PHE A 416 -15.21 1.46 -0.31
C PHE A 416 -14.38 0.47 -1.13
N LEU A 417 -13.30 0.95 -1.75
CA LEU A 417 -12.27 0.12 -2.38
C LEU A 417 -11.03 0.04 -1.51
N LEU A 418 -10.45 -1.15 -1.37
CA LEU A 418 -9.23 -1.33 -0.56
C LEU A 418 -8.23 -2.25 -1.26
N ALA A 419 -6.98 -1.79 -1.42
CA ALA A 419 -5.90 -2.69 -1.80
C ALA A 419 -5.41 -3.46 -0.58
N THR A 420 -5.68 -4.76 -0.57
CA THR A 420 -5.49 -5.64 0.57
C THR A 420 -4.21 -6.45 0.51
N GLU A 421 -3.56 -6.51 -0.65
CA GLU A 421 -2.29 -7.22 -0.82
C GLU A 421 -1.50 -6.71 -2.03
N ALA A 422 -0.20 -6.52 -1.79
CA ALA A 422 0.78 -6.22 -2.82
C ALA A 422 2.17 -6.69 -2.38
N CYS A 423 2.93 -7.31 -3.29
CA CYS A 423 4.36 -7.51 -3.07
C CYS A 423 5.19 -7.48 -4.35
N ASN A 424 6.46 -7.09 -4.21
CA ASN A 424 7.47 -7.29 -5.24
C ASN A 424 8.12 -8.67 -5.10
N GLY A 425 8.74 -9.16 -6.16
CA GLY A 425 9.53 -10.39 -6.13
C GLY A 425 8.79 -11.67 -6.47
N TYR A 426 7.48 -11.60 -6.72
CA TYR A 426 6.72 -12.76 -7.20
C TYR A 426 7.18 -13.25 -8.59
N MET A 427 7.66 -12.35 -9.46
CA MET A 427 8.04 -12.70 -10.84
C MET A 427 9.39 -13.43 -10.94
N ASP A 428 10.33 -13.15 -10.04
CA ASP A 428 11.66 -13.76 -9.99
C ASP A 428 11.87 -14.63 -8.75
N ASN A 429 10.85 -14.76 -7.90
CA ASN A 429 10.77 -15.64 -6.74
C ASN A 429 11.92 -15.41 -5.74
N THR A 430 12.24 -14.14 -5.45
CA THR A 430 13.36 -13.75 -4.59
C THR A 430 13.25 -12.32 -4.04
N ALA A 431 13.86 -12.09 -2.88
CA ALA A 431 14.15 -10.75 -2.37
C ALA A 431 15.33 -10.08 -3.11
N HIS A 432 15.31 -8.74 -3.24
CA HIS A 432 16.40 -7.92 -3.79
C HIS A 432 16.77 -6.79 -2.80
N PRO A 433 17.61 -7.09 -1.80
CA PRO A 433 18.09 -6.10 -0.84
C PRO A 433 18.58 -4.80 -1.49
N GLY A 434 18.05 -3.66 -1.07
CA GLY A 434 18.43 -2.32 -1.52
C GLY A 434 17.83 -1.84 -2.85
N SER A 435 16.91 -2.58 -3.47
CA SER A 435 16.36 -2.22 -4.79
C SER A 435 15.52 -0.94 -4.78
N TRP A 436 16.04 0.15 -5.35
CA TRP A 436 15.28 1.40 -5.55
C TRP A 436 14.09 1.21 -6.49
N ALA A 437 14.26 0.40 -7.55
CA ALA A 437 13.20 0.11 -8.52
C ALA A 437 11.96 -0.55 -7.88
N ARG A 438 12.16 -1.45 -6.90
CA ARG A 438 11.04 -2.06 -6.14
C ARG A 438 10.34 -1.02 -5.25
N GLY A 439 11.08 -0.11 -4.63
CA GLY A 439 10.50 1.01 -3.90
C GLY A 439 9.70 1.96 -4.79
N TYR A 440 10.20 2.27 -5.98
CA TYR A 440 9.46 3.05 -6.99
C TYR A 440 8.14 2.36 -7.38
N ALA A 441 8.18 1.05 -7.64
CA ALA A 441 6.99 0.31 -8.00
C ALA A 441 5.88 0.42 -6.94
N TYR A 442 6.24 0.42 -5.65
CA TYR A 442 5.32 0.66 -4.54
C TYR A 442 4.74 2.08 -4.57
N LEU A 443 5.60 3.11 -4.56
CA LEU A 443 5.11 4.49 -4.44
C LEU A 443 4.23 4.89 -5.62
N ARG A 444 4.62 4.52 -6.85
CA ARG A 444 3.79 4.76 -8.03
C ARG A 444 2.43 4.11 -7.90
N ASP A 445 2.42 2.85 -7.51
CA ASP A 445 1.18 2.11 -7.43
C ASP A 445 0.25 2.68 -6.37
N ILE A 446 0.78 3.00 -5.18
CA ILE A 446 0.02 3.68 -4.13
C ILE A 446 -0.58 4.98 -4.67
N ILE A 447 0.21 5.85 -5.32
CA ILE A 447 -0.27 7.11 -5.92
C ILE A 447 -1.34 6.84 -6.99
N HIS A 448 -1.15 5.83 -7.84
CA HIS A 448 -2.12 5.50 -8.88
C HIS A 448 -3.45 5.03 -8.27
N GLN A 449 -3.42 4.09 -7.34
CA GLN A 449 -4.62 3.50 -6.78
C GLN A 449 -5.44 4.49 -5.95
N VAL A 450 -4.80 5.31 -5.10
CA VAL A 450 -5.49 6.34 -4.33
C VAL A 450 -6.04 7.46 -5.22
N ASN A 451 -5.39 7.75 -6.36
CA ASN A 451 -5.97 8.67 -7.34
C ASN A 451 -7.19 8.11 -8.06
N ASN A 452 -7.43 6.80 -7.93
CA ASN A 452 -8.51 6.05 -8.57
C ASN A 452 -9.44 5.40 -7.54
N GLY A 453 -9.62 6.03 -6.37
CA GLY A 453 -10.68 5.68 -5.42
C GLY A 453 -10.32 4.64 -4.37
N ALA A 454 -9.10 4.07 -4.39
CA ALA A 454 -8.66 3.20 -3.30
C ALA A 454 -8.54 3.99 -2.00
N ALA A 455 -9.16 3.49 -0.94
CA ALA A 455 -9.17 4.09 0.38
C ALA A 455 -7.96 3.67 1.24
N GLY A 456 -7.11 2.76 0.75
CA GLY A 456 -5.93 2.32 1.48
C GLY A 456 -5.11 1.33 0.68
N TRP A 457 -3.94 0.97 1.20
CA TRP A 457 -3.01 0.08 0.54
C TRP A 457 -2.23 -0.76 1.56
N THR A 458 -2.20 -2.07 1.35
CA THR A 458 -1.62 -3.04 2.28
C THR A 458 -0.50 -3.82 1.59
N ASP A 459 0.71 -3.66 2.11
CA ASP A 459 1.86 -4.51 1.77
C ASP A 459 1.58 -5.97 2.17
N TRP A 460 2.36 -6.89 1.62
CA TRP A 460 2.31 -8.29 2.01
C TRP A 460 3.04 -8.55 3.33
N ASN A 461 4.12 -9.31 3.34
CA ASN A 461 4.79 -9.66 4.59
C ASN A 461 5.48 -8.44 5.22
N LEU A 462 5.14 -8.12 6.49
CA LEU A 462 5.85 -7.07 7.25
C LEU A 462 7.36 -7.32 7.30
N ALA A 463 7.79 -8.58 7.36
CA ALA A 463 9.21 -8.92 7.29
C ALA A 463 9.41 -10.30 6.69
N LEU A 464 10.53 -10.50 6.02
CA LEU A 464 10.98 -11.80 5.52
C LEU A 464 12.48 -11.98 5.79
N ASP A 465 13.00 -13.19 5.61
CA ASP A 465 14.44 -13.42 5.62
C ASP A 465 15.13 -12.86 4.36
N MET A 466 16.46 -12.87 4.34
CA MET A 466 17.25 -12.39 3.19
C MET A 466 16.98 -13.10 1.85
N ARG A 467 16.28 -14.24 1.85
CA ARG A 467 15.86 -14.97 0.63
C ARG A 467 14.44 -14.58 0.20
N GLY A 468 13.62 -14.08 1.11
CA GLY A 468 12.22 -13.78 0.87
C GLY A 468 11.23 -14.81 1.43
N GLY A 469 11.63 -15.54 2.48
CA GLY A 469 10.80 -16.53 3.16
C GLY A 469 10.71 -16.33 4.68
N PRO A 470 10.32 -17.37 5.44
CA PRO A 470 9.99 -18.73 4.99
C PRO A 470 8.66 -18.79 4.20
N ASN A 471 8.56 -19.76 3.29
CA ASN A 471 7.34 -20.05 2.52
C ASN A 471 7.33 -21.54 2.18
N HIS A 472 6.28 -22.28 2.60
CA HIS A 472 6.25 -23.75 2.48
C HIS A 472 6.12 -24.22 1.03
N ALA A 473 5.55 -23.38 0.16
CA ALA A 473 5.38 -23.65 -1.27
C ALA A 473 6.58 -23.21 -2.12
N GLY A 474 7.62 -22.61 -1.50
CA GLY A 474 8.78 -22.05 -2.20
C GLY A 474 8.46 -20.81 -3.04
N ASN A 475 7.39 -20.10 -2.71
CA ASN A 475 6.93 -18.85 -3.33
C ASN A 475 7.53 -17.62 -2.62
N PHE A 476 8.84 -17.44 -2.71
CA PHE A 476 9.57 -16.35 -2.08
C PHE A 476 9.30 -15.00 -2.76
N VAL A 477 9.20 -13.94 -1.97
CA VAL A 477 8.96 -12.56 -2.44
C VAL A 477 9.83 -11.58 -1.66
N ASP A 478 9.79 -10.29 -1.98
CA ASP A 478 10.44 -9.25 -1.16
C ASP A 478 9.53 -8.77 -0.03
N ALA A 479 10.13 -8.09 0.95
CA ALA A 479 9.41 -7.38 2.01
C ALA A 479 10.10 -6.03 2.28
N PRO A 480 9.40 -5.01 2.81
CA PRO A 480 10.03 -3.73 3.12
C PRO A 480 11.09 -3.82 4.23
N ILE A 481 11.03 -4.84 5.09
CA ILE A 481 12.09 -5.21 6.02
C ILE A 481 12.57 -6.63 5.72
N LEU A 482 13.89 -6.79 5.54
CA LEU A 482 14.54 -8.10 5.45
C LEU A 482 15.39 -8.37 6.69
N VAL A 483 15.29 -9.58 7.24
CA VAL A 483 15.93 -9.99 8.48
C VAL A 483 17.12 -10.91 8.20
N ASP A 484 18.27 -10.57 8.77
CA ASP A 484 19.41 -11.46 8.92
C ASP A 484 19.62 -11.82 10.39
N ALA A 485 18.92 -12.87 10.81
CA ALA A 485 18.96 -13.35 12.19
C ALA A 485 20.35 -13.83 12.62
N THR A 486 21.22 -14.24 11.68
CA THR A 486 22.59 -14.69 12.02
C THR A 486 23.47 -13.56 12.52
N ARG A 487 23.12 -12.32 12.18
CA ARG A 487 23.81 -11.10 12.59
C ARG A 487 23.03 -10.25 13.58
N ASP A 488 21.81 -10.67 13.97
CA ASP A 488 20.85 -9.87 14.73
C ASP A 488 20.64 -8.46 14.11
N VAL A 489 20.49 -8.45 12.78
CA VAL A 489 20.33 -7.23 11.97
C VAL A 489 19.08 -7.37 11.10
N PHE A 490 18.39 -6.26 10.87
CA PHE A 490 17.41 -6.14 9.81
C PHE A 490 17.73 -4.96 8.88
N TYR A 491 17.19 -5.00 7.67
CA TYR A 491 17.44 -4.04 6.61
C TYR A 491 16.13 -3.40 6.18
N LYS A 492 16.02 -2.08 6.35
CA LYS A 492 14.92 -1.28 5.81
C LYS A 492 15.19 -1.01 4.34
N GLN A 493 14.35 -1.56 3.49
CA GLN A 493 14.45 -1.51 2.04
C GLN A 493 13.93 -0.16 1.50
N PRO A 494 14.27 0.25 0.27
CA PRO A 494 13.61 1.39 -0.38
C PRO A 494 12.07 1.31 -0.38
N MET A 495 11.48 0.10 -0.41
CA MET A 495 10.03 -0.11 -0.25
C MET A 495 9.49 0.38 1.09
N TYR A 496 10.26 0.26 2.19
CA TYR A 496 9.83 0.78 3.49
C TYR A 496 9.68 2.30 3.42
N TYR A 497 10.63 2.99 2.80
CA TYR A 497 10.59 4.45 2.68
C TYR A 497 9.51 4.91 1.70
N ALA A 498 9.29 4.16 0.61
CA ALA A 498 8.16 4.38 -0.30
C ALA A 498 6.82 4.34 0.43
N MET A 499 6.61 3.32 1.27
CA MET A 499 5.42 3.23 2.13
C MET A 499 5.33 4.39 3.13
N ALA A 500 6.45 4.74 3.76
CA ALA A 500 6.53 5.80 4.78
C ALA A 500 6.29 7.21 4.19
N HIS A 501 6.59 7.44 2.91
CA HIS A 501 6.22 8.69 2.21
C HIS A 501 4.71 8.96 2.18
N VAL A 502 3.88 7.94 2.40
CA VAL A 502 2.42 8.07 2.48
C VAL A 502 1.93 7.79 3.89
N SER A 503 2.22 6.60 4.43
CA SER A 503 1.72 6.14 5.74
C SER A 503 2.08 7.05 6.91
N ALA A 504 3.28 7.65 6.94
CA ALA A 504 3.71 8.49 8.06
C ALA A 504 2.98 9.84 8.12
N PHE A 505 2.39 10.28 7.00
CA PHE A 505 1.86 11.62 6.81
C PHE A 505 0.35 11.65 6.52
N VAL A 506 -0.24 10.53 6.10
CA VAL A 506 -1.66 10.39 5.77
C VAL A 506 -2.36 9.51 6.81
N PRO A 507 -2.94 10.10 7.87
CA PRO A 507 -3.62 9.35 8.93
C PRO A 507 -4.95 8.75 8.43
N PRO A 508 -5.49 7.73 9.11
CA PRO A 508 -6.88 7.32 8.94
C PRO A 508 -7.84 8.51 9.06
N GLY A 509 -8.86 8.57 8.22
CA GLY A 509 -9.82 9.68 8.17
C GLY A 509 -9.35 10.88 7.32
N ALA A 510 -8.11 10.88 6.81
CA ALA A 510 -7.70 11.86 5.81
C ALA A 510 -8.58 11.73 4.56
N THR A 511 -8.86 12.83 3.87
CA THR A 511 -9.61 12.84 2.61
C THR A 511 -8.65 13.03 1.44
N ARG A 512 -8.76 12.20 0.40
CA ARG A 512 -8.04 12.41 -0.86
C ARG A 512 -8.55 13.69 -1.54
N VAL A 513 -7.65 14.53 -2.02
CA VAL A 513 -8.00 15.76 -2.76
C VAL A 513 -7.48 15.70 -4.18
N ARG A 514 -8.27 16.20 -5.12
CA ARG A 514 -7.92 16.22 -6.54
C ARG A 514 -6.87 17.29 -6.82
N LEU A 515 -5.94 16.93 -7.69
CA LEU A 515 -4.92 17.83 -8.24
C LEU A 515 -5.29 18.22 -9.66
N ASP A 516 -5.11 19.49 -10.01
CA ASP A 516 -5.13 19.98 -11.39
C ASP A 516 -3.72 20.32 -11.87
N GLY A 517 -3.48 20.26 -13.19
CA GLY A 517 -2.20 20.59 -13.83
C GLY A 517 -1.11 19.51 -13.78
N VAL A 518 -1.34 18.43 -13.01
CA VAL A 518 -0.66 17.14 -13.18
C VAL A 518 -1.71 16.17 -13.69
N ASN A 519 -1.55 15.66 -14.92
CA ASN A 519 -2.44 14.60 -15.41
C ASN A 519 -2.31 13.42 -14.44
N GLY A 520 -3.32 13.18 -13.60
CA GLY A 520 -3.38 12.04 -12.70
C GLY A 520 -3.07 10.77 -13.49
N SER A 521 -1.87 10.23 -13.25
CA SER A 521 -1.40 8.93 -13.74
C SER A 521 -1.86 8.50 -15.15
N PHE A 522 -1.86 9.39 -16.15
CA PHE A 522 -2.09 8.98 -17.55
C PHE A 522 -0.75 8.78 -18.26
N LEU A 523 -0.16 7.63 -17.95
CA LEU A 523 0.63 6.73 -18.79
C LEU A 523 1.38 7.30 -19.99
N GLY A 524 2.70 7.10 -19.95
CA GLY A 524 3.43 6.62 -21.12
C GLY A 524 3.80 7.66 -22.17
N ARG A 525 3.32 8.91 -22.10
CA ARG A 525 3.75 10.00 -22.99
C ARG A 525 4.67 11.00 -22.28
N GLY A 526 5.80 10.51 -21.76
CA GLY A 526 7.01 11.32 -21.55
C GLY A 526 6.96 12.47 -20.53
N ARG A 527 6.10 12.42 -19.51
CA ARG A 527 6.01 13.47 -18.47
C ARG A 527 5.95 12.89 -17.05
N ALA A 528 7.00 12.16 -16.68
CA ALA A 528 7.11 11.33 -15.46
C ALA A 528 7.16 12.09 -14.11
N LEU A 529 6.06 12.73 -13.71
CA LEU A 529 5.86 13.21 -12.34
C LEU A 529 4.52 12.68 -11.85
N GLU A 530 4.55 11.86 -10.81
CA GLU A 530 3.38 11.29 -10.18
C GLU A 530 3.09 12.03 -8.88
N ALA A 531 1.81 12.28 -8.60
CA ALA A 531 1.42 13.05 -7.44
C ALA A 531 0.08 12.58 -6.87
N ALA A 532 -0.04 12.61 -5.55
CA ALA A 532 -1.29 12.46 -4.82
C ALA A 532 -1.33 13.48 -3.68
N ALA A 533 -2.52 13.98 -3.37
CA ALA A 533 -2.71 14.92 -2.29
C ALA A 533 -3.84 14.52 -1.35
N PHE A 534 -3.69 14.90 -0.08
CA PHE A 534 -4.59 14.57 1.00
C PHE A 534 -4.81 15.77 1.91
N ARG A 535 -5.96 15.82 2.57
CA ARG A 535 -6.24 16.79 3.64
C ARG A 535 -6.74 16.07 4.89
N PHE A 536 -6.40 16.59 6.06
CA PHE A 536 -6.93 16.13 7.34
C PHE A 536 -6.91 17.25 8.38
N GLY A 537 -7.57 17.03 9.51
CA GLY A 537 -7.76 18.05 10.54
C GLY A 537 -8.94 18.97 10.23
N ASN A 538 -9.23 19.89 11.15
CA ASN A 538 -10.41 20.76 11.10
C ASN A 538 -10.03 22.22 11.36
N GLY A 539 -10.74 23.16 10.72
CA GLY A 539 -10.58 24.59 10.97
C GLY A 539 -9.16 25.10 10.67
N SER A 540 -8.57 25.85 11.60
CA SER A 540 -7.21 26.39 11.48
C SER A 540 -6.11 25.33 11.52
N ASP A 541 -6.42 24.13 12.00
CA ASP A 541 -5.46 23.03 12.10
C ASP A 541 -5.45 22.11 10.88
N THR A 542 -6.24 22.43 9.85
CA THR A 542 -6.28 21.64 8.62
C THR A 542 -4.89 21.58 7.97
N ARG A 543 -4.41 20.37 7.71
CA ARG A 543 -3.12 20.10 7.05
C ARG A 543 -3.34 19.47 5.69
N CYS A 544 -2.49 19.85 4.74
CA CYS A 544 -2.43 19.32 3.39
C CYS A 544 -1.12 18.53 3.24
N VAL A 545 -1.21 17.38 2.60
CA VAL A 545 -0.06 16.54 2.25
C VAL A 545 -0.02 16.41 0.74
N LEU A 546 1.13 16.69 0.14
CA LEU A 546 1.42 16.42 -1.26
C LEU A 546 2.56 15.41 -1.34
N VAL A 547 2.30 14.25 -1.94
CA VAL A 547 3.29 13.23 -2.24
C VAL A 547 3.67 13.38 -3.70
N LEU A 548 4.96 13.48 -4.00
CA LEU A 548 5.54 13.61 -5.32
C LEU A 548 6.54 12.49 -5.56
N ALA A 549 6.48 11.87 -6.73
CA ALA A 549 7.44 10.90 -7.20
C ALA A 549 7.91 11.29 -8.61
N ASN A 550 9.19 11.65 -8.74
CA ASN A 550 9.81 11.99 -10.01
C ASN A 550 10.73 10.86 -10.46
N ASP A 551 10.11 9.81 -10.94
CA ASP A 551 10.79 8.60 -11.37
C ASP A 551 10.66 8.52 -12.88
N ASP A 552 11.68 8.99 -13.59
CA ASP A 552 11.70 8.92 -15.04
C ASP A 552 11.61 7.46 -15.50
N MET A 553 10.79 7.17 -16.52
CA MET A 553 10.48 5.82 -17.04
C MET A 553 11.71 5.03 -17.59
N GLY A 554 12.93 5.51 -17.34
CA GLY A 554 14.20 4.89 -17.65
C GLY A 554 14.91 4.25 -16.46
N ILE A 555 14.29 4.08 -15.29
CA ILE A 555 14.87 3.32 -14.17
C ILE A 555 15.04 1.85 -14.58
N THR A 556 16.19 1.55 -15.15
CA THR A 556 16.71 0.20 -15.35
C THR A 556 17.72 -0.09 -14.25
N TRP A 557 17.89 -1.35 -13.90
CA TRP A 557 19.07 -1.79 -13.18
C TRP A 557 20.17 -2.13 -14.21
N PRO A 558 21.41 -1.58 -14.10
CA PRO A 558 21.84 -0.55 -13.16
C PRO A 558 21.30 0.86 -13.49
N LEU A 559 21.04 1.67 -12.45
CA LEU A 559 20.48 3.03 -12.56
C LEU A 559 21.26 3.89 -13.55
N ARG A 560 20.59 4.43 -14.58
CA ARG A 560 21.17 5.42 -15.51
C ARG A 560 20.57 6.79 -15.24
N THR A 561 21.34 7.69 -14.64
CA THR A 561 20.90 9.03 -14.24
C THR A 561 21.38 10.16 -15.17
N SER A 562 22.26 9.86 -16.14
CA SER A 562 23.13 10.87 -16.77
C SER A 562 22.48 11.81 -17.80
N THR A 563 21.16 11.73 -18.04
CA THR A 563 20.50 12.53 -19.10
C THR A 563 19.25 13.28 -18.65
N LEU A 564 18.89 13.23 -17.35
CA LEU A 564 17.60 13.73 -16.87
C LEU A 564 17.80 14.98 -15.98
N ARG A 565 17.00 16.02 -16.21
CA ARG A 565 17.10 17.30 -15.50
C ARG A 565 16.13 17.36 -14.32
N PRO A 566 16.44 18.10 -13.24
CA PRO A 566 15.47 18.42 -12.20
C PRO A 566 14.23 19.09 -12.78
N ARG A 567 13.08 18.86 -12.14
CA ARG A 567 11.80 19.46 -12.48
C ARG A 567 11.41 20.48 -11.41
N THR A 568 10.75 21.54 -11.82
CA THR A 568 10.19 22.52 -10.91
C THR A 568 8.69 22.30 -10.82
N VAL A 569 8.15 22.23 -9.61
CA VAL A 569 6.71 22.13 -9.35
C VAL A 569 6.30 23.41 -8.64
N SER A 570 5.43 24.18 -9.25
CA SER A 570 4.78 25.35 -8.63
C SER A 570 3.42 24.91 -8.09
N LEU A 571 3.33 24.69 -6.80
CA LEU A 571 2.10 24.31 -6.12
C LEU A 571 1.34 25.56 -5.69
N HIS A 572 0.25 25.85 -6.36
CA HIS A 572 -0.66 26.95 -6.06
C HIS A 572 -1.51 26.61 -4.84
N ILE A 573 -1.30 27.35 -3.74
CA ILE A 573 -2.04 27.18 -2.49
C ILE A 573 -3.10 28.28 -2.28
N GLY A 574 -3.43 29.04 -3.32
CA GLY A 574 -4.52 30.03 -3.33
C GLY A 574 -4.14 31.40 -2.77
N LYS A 575 -4.97 32.42 -3.06
CA LYS A 575 -4.74 33.85 -2.74
C LYS A 575 -3.43 34.42 -3.30
N GLY A 576 -2.99 33.96 -4.47
CA GLY A 576 -1.74 34.41 -5.08
C GLY A 576 -0.52 33.94 -4.30
N ARG A 577 -0.52 32.70 -3.80
CA ARG A 577 0.58 32.12 -3.05
C ARG A 577 0.94 30.75 -3.61
N SER A 578 2.23 30.47 -3.72
CA SER A 578 2.75 29.22 -4.27
C SER A 578 3.91 28.66 -3.44
N LEU A 579 4.09 27.35 -3.57
CA LEU A 579 5.28 26.64 -3.12
C LEU A 579 6.07 26.18 -4.35
N LEU A 580 7.30 26.66 -4.48
CA LEU A 580 8.23 26.21 -5.51
C LEU A 580 9.05 25.03 -4.99
N VAL A 581 8.91 23.90 -5.66
CA VAL A 581 9.55 22.63 -5.28
C VAL A 581 10.41 22.17 -6.44
N GLU A 582 11.72 22.08 -6.23
CA GLU A 582 12.59 21.34 -7.15
C GLU A 582 12.54 19.85 -6.79
N ILE A 583 12.32 18.99 -7.77
CA ILE A 583 12.37 17.53 -7.60
C ILE A 583 13.31 16.91 -8.63
N ARG A 584 14.32 16.18 -8.16
CA ARG A 584 15.33 15.55 -9.03
C ARG A 584 14.82 14.21 -9.59
N PRO A 585 15.43 13.69 -10.67
CA PRO A 585 15.14 12.32 -11.11
C PRO A 585 15.47 11.30 -10.01
N ASN A 586 14.63 10.28 -9.86
CA ASN A 586 14.73 9.24 -8.82
C ASN A 586 14.62 9.79 -7.39
N GLU A 587 13.81 10.83 -7.22
CA GLU A 587 13.57 11.48 -5.95
C GLU A 587 12.07 11.47 -5.63
N TRP A 588 11.78 11.22 -4.36
CA TRP A 588 10.45 11.28 -3.78
C TRP A 588 10.41 12.39 -2.74
N LYS A 589 9.29 13.11 -2.70
CA LYS A 589 9.06 14.15 -1.70
C LYS A 589 7.68 14.02 -1.11
N THR A 590 7.59 14.13 0.21
CA THR A 590 6.32 14.38 0.89
C THR A 590 6.36 15.77 1.51
N ILE A 591 5.42 16.61 1.12
CA ILE A 591 5.34 18.01 1.53
C ILE A 591 4.11 18.17 2.40
N VAL A 592 4.29 18.66 3.62
CA VAL A 592 3.21 18.89 4.58
C VAL A 592 3.15 20.38 4.90
N PHE A 593 1.95 20.97 4.80
CA PHE A 593 1.72 22.40 4.99
C PHE A 593 0.31 22.67 5.50
N SER A 594 0.06 23.89 5.98
CA SER A 594 -1.29 24.31 6.36
C SER A 594 -2.18 24.38 5.12
N CYS A 595 -3.32 23.67 5.12
CA CYS A 595 -4.25 23.78 4.01
C CYS A 595 -4.80 25.21 3.92
N PRO A 596 -4.92 25.78 2.72
CA PRO A 596 -5.57 27.07 2.55
C PRO A 596 -7.08 26.99 2.86
N PRO A 597 -7.67 28.04 3.47
CA PRO A 597 -9.09 28.06 3.79
C PRO A 597 -9.95 28.05 2.52
N GLU A 598 -11.04 27.29 2.52
CA GLU A 598 -12.00 27.26 1.40
C GLU A 598 -12.65 28.63 1.15
N PRO A 599 -13.04 28.96 -0.11
CA PRO A 599 -12.83 28.19 -1.33
C PRO A 599 -11.50 28.51 -2.00
N LEU A 600 -10.80 27.47 -2.47
CA LEU A 600 -9.68 27.63 -3.40
C LEU A 600 -10.25 28.18 -4.72
N ALA A 601 -9.79 29.36 -5.14
CA ALA A 601 -10.27 30.02 -6.35
C ALA A 601 -10.13 29.09 -7.56
N LYS A 602 -11.19 28.97 -8.38
CA LYS A 602 -11.14 28.27 -9.67
C LYS A 602 -10.08 28.96 -10.54
N PHE A 603 -8.90 28.36 -10.67
CA PHE A 603 -7.98 28.78 -11.71
C PHE A 603 -8.39 28.05 -12.98
N THR A 604 -8.72 28.81 -14.03
CA THR A 604 -8.95 28.22 -15.33
C THR A 604 -7.57 28.11 -15.96
N LEU A 605 -7.03 26.91 -16.13
CA LEU A 605 -5.85 26.70 -16.98
C LEU A 605 -6.23 27.20 -18.37
N THR A 606 -5.84 28.42 -18.73
CA THR A 606 -5.85 28.85 -20.11
C THR A 606 -4.76 28.05 -20.80
N ASP A 607 -5.16 26.97 -21.43
CA ASP A 607 -4.31 26.19 -22.34
C ASP A 607 -3.83 27.11 -23.47
N ASN A 608 -2.67 27.75 -23.25
CA ASN A 608 -1.99 28.54 -24.27
C ASN A 608 -1.38 27.65 -25.37
N THR A 609 -1.53 26.32 -25.31
CA THR A 609 -1.08 25.41 -26.36
C THR A 609 -2.19 24.99 -27.34
N GLN A 610 -3.47 25.22 -27.02
CA GLN A 610 -4.57 24.96 -27.96
C GLN A 610 -4.97 26.14 -28.86
N LYS A 611 -4.60 27.38 -28.53
CA LYS A 611 -4.99 28.54 -29.36
C LYS A 611 -4.23 28.66 -30.68
N ASP A 612 -3.04 28.05 -30.80
CA ASP A 612 -2.25 28.10 -32.04
C ASP A 612 -2.60 27.01 -33.06
N SER A 613 -3.18 25.88 -32.63
CA SER A 613 -3.60 24.81 -33.54
C SER A 613 -4.97 25.09 -34.17
N LEU A 614 -5.86 25.80 -33.48
CA LEU A 614 -7.20 26.15 -33.98
C LEU A 614 -7.24 27.39 -34.88
N ARG A 615 -6.18 28.20 -34.92
CA ARG A 615 -6.06 29.32 -35.88
C ARG A 615 -5.48 28.89 -37.22
N LYS A 616 -4.58 27.90 -37.25
CA LYS A 616 -3.98 27.41 -38.50
C LYS A 616 -4.87 26.48 -39.33
N SER A 617 -5.92 25.89 -38.76
CA SER A 617 -6.87 25.06 -39.52
C SER A 617 -8.03 25.84 -40.17
N ARG A 618 -8.15 27.15 -39.92
CA ARG A 618 -9.19 28.00 -40.51
C ARG A 618 -8.73 28.80 -41.73
N ASP A 619 -7.43 28.97 -41.93
CA ASP A 619 -6.87 29.72 -43.07
C ASP A 619 -6.46 28.84 -44.27
N SER A 620 -6.50 27.50 -44.14
CA SER A 620 -6.13 26.59 -45.25
C SER A 620 -7.31 25.99 -46.02
N SER A 621 -8.55 26.38 -45.72
CA SER A 621 -9.77 25.86 -46.39
C SER A 621 -10.48 26.89 -47.28
N ALA A 622 -9.81 27.99 -47.64
CA ALA A 622 -10.35 29.05 -48.49
C ALA A 622 -9.47 29.36 -49.70
N SER A 623 -9.02 28.34 -50.44
CA SER A 623 -8.49 28.52 -51.80
C SER A 623 -8.44 27.19 -52.59
N MET A 624 -9.59 26.64 -52.94
CA MET A 624 -9.68 25.82 -54.17
C MET A 624 -10.86 26.34 -54.98
N ALA A 625 -10.51 27.18 -55.93
CA ALA A 625 -11.40 27.78 -56.89
C ALA A 625 -12.02 26.72 -57.80
N VAL A 626 -13.31 26.95 -58.04
CA VAL A 626 -14.08 26.44 -59.17
C VAL A 626 -13.40 26.89 -60.46
N GLU A 627 -13.04 25.96 -61.33
CA GLU A 627 -12.98 26.25 -62.77
C GLU A 627 -13.44 25.05 -63.59
N LYS A 628 -14.35 25.36 -64.49
CA LYS A 628 -15.07 24.50 -65.43
C LYS A 628 -14.20 24.16 -66.64
N SER A 629 -14.21 22.89 -67.05
CA SER A 629 -14.60 22.44 -68.40
C SER A 629 -14.57 20.92 -68.46
#